data_AF-A0A7D9MCM3-F1
#
_entry.id   AF-A0A7D9MCM3-F1
#
_cell.length_a   1.000
_cell.length_b   1.000
_cell.length_c   1.000
_cell.angle_alpha   90.00
_cell.angle_beta   90.00
_cell.angle_gamma   90.00
#
_symmetry.space_group_name_H-M   'P 1'
#
loop_
_entity.id
_entity.type
_entity.pdbx_description
1 polymer ?
#
loop_
_entity_poly.entity_id
_entity_poly.type
_entity_poly.pdbx_seq_one_letter_code
_entity_poly.pdbx_strand_id
1 'polypeptide(L)'
;LGNYIPRPEFTGIMQRIRDDITEVRSGLAEKFVMVVGKLTGLERRIEGLESSGGGNTRITNEVHELKSKVRDLTTESGNLRERNMSLEREVRDKIAIIDRLRSRMDQMDESLALNTVKITDLESQRGPRAQQVIHSYNGTLLWKIESYQRKRQDAINGVKTALYSPPFYGAQYGYKMCAKIYMNGDGFGKGSHLSLFFVVMR
;
A
#
# COMPACT_ATOMS: atom_id res chain seq x y z
N LEU A 1 20.07 119.39 -21.31
CA LEU A 1 20.25 118.99 -22.73
C LEU A 1 18.94 119.28 -23.44
N GLY A 2 19.02 120.08 -24.51
CA GLY A 2 17.94 120.93 -25.03
C GLY A 2 16.64 120.22 -25.42
N ASN A 3 15.56 121.00 -25.43
CA ASN A 3 14.23 120.64 -25.91
C ASN A 3 14.31 120.12 -27.35
N TYR A 4 14.51 118.80 -27.48
CA TYR A 4 14.23 118.08 -28.72
C TYR A 4 12.71 118.12 -28.91
N ILE A 5 12.23 119.06 -29.72
CA ILE A 5 10.87 119.05 -30.23
C ILE A 5 10.85 117.93 -31.27
N PRO A 6 10.24 116.77 -30.99
CA PRO A 6 10.24 115.67 -31.92
C PRO A 6 9.51 116.13 -33.18
N ARG A 7 10.10 115.89 -34.35
CA ARG A 7 9.38 116.11 -35.61
C ARG A 7 8.05 115.36 -35.54
N PRO A 8 6.91 115.93 -35.96
CA PRO A 8 5.59 115.31 -35.86
C PRO A 8 5.54 113.90 -36.47
N GLU A 9 6.42 113.63 -37.45
CA GLU A 9 6.66 112.34 -38.09
C GLU A 9 7.20 111.25 -37.12
N PHE A 10 8.02 111.63 -36.13
CA PHE A 10 8.65 110.71 -35.15
C PHE A 10 7.80 110.47 -33.89
N THR A 11 6.93 111.41 -33.51
CA THR A 11 6.03 111.26 -32.36
C THR A 11 5.03 110.11 -32.57
N GLY A 12 4.51 109.95 -33.79
CA GLY A 12 3.62 108.84 -34.15
C GLY A 12 4.30 107.48 -34.09
N ILE A 13 5.58 107.41 -34.45
CA ILE A 13 6.38 106.17 -34.41
C ILE A 13 6.66 105.75 -32.97
N MET A 14 7.06 106.69 -32.10
CA MET A 14 7.35 106.39 -30.69
C MET A 14 6.10 106.00 -29.90
N GLN A 15 4.93 106.54 -30.25
CA GLN A 15 3.67 106.13 -29.64
C GLN A 15 3.28 104.70 -30.05
N ARG A 16 3.40 104.36 -31.35
CA ARG A 16 3.19 102.97 -31.81
C ARG A 16 4.11 101.96 -31.13
N ILE A 17 5.40 102.27 -31.02
CA ILE A 17 6.36 101.39 -30.34
C ILE A 17 5.95 101.17 -28.86
N ARG A 18 5.48 102.22 -28.18
CA ARG A 18 5.00 102.11 -26.80
C ARG A 18 3.75 101.24 -26.71
N ASP A 19 2.80 101.45 -27.61
CA ASP A 19 1.53 100.71 -27.65
C ASP A 19 1.81 99.22 -27.94
N ASP A 20 2.67 98.91 -28.92
CA ASP A 20 3.12 97.55 -29.24
C ASP A 20 3.83 96.87 -28.05
N ILE A 21 4.70 97.60 -27.33
CA ILE A 21 5.36 97.09 -26.11
C ILE A 21 4.33 96.78 -25.02
N THR A 22 3.32 97.65 -24.83
CA THR A 22 2.26 97.40 -23.84
C THR A 22 1.39 96.21 -24.20
N GLU A 23 1.08 96.03 -25.49
CA GLU A 23 0.32 94.88 -25.99
C GLU A 23 1.10 93.59 -25.78
N VAL A 24 2.37 93.53 -26.18
CA VAL A 24 3.26 92.37 -25.94
C VAL A 24 3.36 92.04 -24.46
N ARG A 25 3.50 93.06 -23.59
CA ARG A 25 3.59 92.85 -22.14
C ARG A 25 2.29 92.31 -21.55
N SER A 26 1.13 92.81 -22.00
CA SER A 26 -0.18 92.33 -21.56
C SER A 26 -0.41 90.87 -22.00
N GLY A 27 -0.12 90.55 -23.27
CA GLY A 27 -0.23 89.19 -23.80
C GLY A 27 0.73 88.21 -23.13
N LEU A 28 1.91 88.67 -22.70
CA LEU A 28 2.84 87.86 -21.90
C LEU A 28 2.29 87.63 -20.49
N ALA A 29 1.73 88.64 -19.84
CA ALA A 29 1.14 88.53 -18.50
C ALA A 29 -0.06 87.56 -18.47
N GLU A 30 -0.94 87.61 -19.47
CA GLU A 30 -2.05 86.66 -19.60
C GLU A 30 -1.58 85.22 -19.79
N LYS A 31 -0.53 85.01 -20.61
CA LYS A 31 0.10 83.69 -20.77
C LYS A 31 0.70 83.20 -19.46
N PHE A 32 1.37 84.06 -18.69
CA PHE A 32 1.90 83.70 -17.37
C PHE A 32 0.80 83.31 -16.39
N VAL A 33 -0.29 84.08 -16.30
CA VAL A 33 -1.43 83.75 -15.43
C VAL A 33 -2.07 82.41 -15.83
N MET A 34 -2.24 82.16 -17.13
CA MET A 34 -2.73 80.87 -17.62
C MET A 34 -1.80 79.71 -17.27
N VAL A 35 -0.48 79.88 -17.40
CA VAL A 35 0.50 78.84 -17.05
C VAL A 35 0.49 78.55 -15.55
N VAL A 36 0.45 79.58 -14.70
CA VAL A 36 0.35 79.43 -13.24
C VAL A 36 -0.96 78.76 -12.84
N GLY A 37 -2.08 79.09 -13.49
CA GLY A 37 -3.37 78.43 -13.28
C GLY A 37 -3.34 76.94 -13.65
N LYS A 38 -2.67 76.57 -14.74
CA LYS A 38 -2.47 75.16 -15.13
C LYS A 38 -1.55 74.42 -14.15
N LEU A 39 -0.48 75.07 -13.70
CA LEU A 39 0.48 74.48 -12.76
C LEU A 39 -0.18 74.20 -11.40
N THR A 40 -0.90 75.17 -10.84
CA THR A 40 -1.65 75.00 -9.58
C THR A 40 -2.79 73.96 -9.70
N GLY A 41 -3.39 73.82 -10.88
CA GLY A 41 -4.34 72.75 -11.17
C GLY A 41 -3.69 71.36 -11.24
N LEU A 42 -2.46 71.28 -11.76
CA LEU A 42 -1.68 70.04 -11.77
C LEU A 42 -1.21 69.67 -10.36
N GLU A 43 -0.72 70.63 -9.56
CA GLU A 43 -0.31 70.42 -8.17
C GLU A 43 -1.46 69.85 -7.33
N ARG A 44 -2.67 70.45 -7.41
CA ARG A 44 -3.84 69.91 -6.70
C ARG A 44 -4.25 68.51 -7.15
N ARG A 45 -4.05 68.17 -8.42
CA ARG A 45 -4.32 66.81 -8.92
C ARG A 45 -3.28 65.82 -8.43
N ILE A 46 -2.02 66.22 -8.29
CA ILE A 46 -0.94 65.40 -7.73
C ILE A 46 -1.20 65.14 -6.24
N GLU A 47 -1.51 66.18 -5.46
CA GLU A 47 -1.88 66.04 -4.03
C GLU A 47 -3.11 65.14 -3.83
N GLY A 48 -4.11 65.23 -4.71
CA GLY A 48 -5.29 64.36 -4.70
C GLY A 48 -4.97 62.88 -4.99
N LEU A 49 -3.94 62.60 -5.79
CA LEU A 49 -3.49 61.24 -6.09
C LEU A 49 -2.65 60.66 -4.94
N GLU A 50 -1.81 61.48 -4.30
CA GLU A 50 -1.01 61.08 -3.14
C GLU A 50 -1.88 60.76 -1.92
N SER A 51 -2.94 61.54 -1.69
CA SER A 51 -3.92 61.30 -0.63
C SER A 51 -4.81 60.07 -0.87
N SER A 52 -4.97 59.61 -2.12
CA SER A 52 -5.63 58.35 -2.49
C SER A 52 -4.75 57.09 -2.23
N GLY A 53 -3.56 57.23 -1.64
CA GLY A 53 -2.61 56.14 -1.37
C GLY A 53 -3.11 54.99 -0.49
N GLY A 54 -4.29 55.11 0.14
CA GLY A 54 -4.94 54.05 0.93
C GLY A 54 -5.34 52.79 0.13
N GLY A 55 -5.63 52.93 -1.16
CA GLY A 55 -5.88 51.78 -2.05
C GLY A 55 -4.61 50.99 -2.32
N ASN A 56 -3.48 51.69 -2.45
CA ASN A 56 -2.19 51.08 -2.72
C ASN A 56 -1.66 50.32 -1.49
N THR A 57 -1.84 50.87 -0.29
CA THR A 57 -1.45 50.21 0.96
C THR A 57 -2.26 48.94 1.25
N ARG A 58 -3.57 48.94 0.96
CA ARG A 58 -4.42 47.75 1.11
C ARG A 58 -4.01 46.63 0.15
N ILE A 59 -3.79 46.96 -1.12
CA ILE A 59 -3.31 46.01 -2.13
C ILE A 59 -1.93 45.45 -1.72
N THR A 60 -1.02 46.30 -1.23
CA THR A 60 0.29 45.81 -0.77
C THR A 60 0.19 44.86 0.42
N ASN A 61 -0.76 45.06 1.34
CA ASN A 61 -0.97 44.18 2.49
C ASN A 61 -1.54 42.82 2.05
N GLU A 62 -2.54 42.80 1.18
CA GLU A 62 -3.12 41.57 0.61
C GLU A 62 -2.07 40.78 -0.20
N VAL A 63 -1.22 41.47 -0.98
CA VAL A 63 -0.10 40.85 -1.69
C VAL A 63 0.92 40.26 -0.72
N HIS A 64 1.19 40.92 0.42
CA HIS A 64 2.09 40.40 1.44
C HIS A 64 1.52 39.14 2.12
N GLU A 65 0.23 39.14 2.44
CA GLU A 65 -0.46 38.01 3.05
C GLU A 65 -0.51 36.81 2.10
N LEU A 66 -0.86 37.04 0.82
CA LEU A 66 -0.81 36.00 -0.22
C LEU A 66 0.62 35.46 -0.40
N LYS A 67 1.66 36.31 -0.34
CA LYS A 67 3.06 35.88 -0.35
C LYS A 67 3.43 35.02 0.86
N SER A 68 2.86 35.28 2.04
CA SER A 68 3.05 34.43 3.21
C SER A 68 2.41 33.07 3.00
N LYS A 69 1.12 33.05 2.62
CA LYS A 69 0.38 31.81 2.35
C LYS A 69 1.05 30.96 1.26
N VAL A 70 1.56 31.58 0.19
CA VAL A 70 2.30 30.88 -0.86
C VAL A 70 3.59 30.26 -0.31
N ARG A 71 4.32 30.95 0.56
CA ARG A 71 5.51 30.38 1.24
C ARG A 71 5.14 29.18 2.10
N ASP A 72 4.09 29.29 2.91
CA ASP A 72 3.65 28.23 3.82
C ASP A 72 3.16 26.99 3.04
N LEU A 73 2.40 27.19 1.96
CA LEU A 73 1.99 26.11 1.07
C LEU A 73 3.17 25.48 0.34
N THR A 74 4.21 26.25 0.03
CA THR A 74 5.43 25.75 -0.61
C THR A 74 6.23 24.87 0.36
N THR A 75 6.35 25.26 1.63
CA THR A 75 7.02 24.44 2.65
C THR A 75 6.22 23.17 2.96
N GLU A 76 4.90 23.26 3.08
CA GLU A 76 4.04 22.10 3.28
C GLU A 76 4.09 21.12 2.10
N SER A 77 4.04 21.61 0.86
CA SER A 77 4.26 20.78 -0.33
C SER A 77 5.63 20.10 -0.34
N GLY A 78 6.68 20.79 0.11
CA GLY A 78 8.01 20.20 0.29
C GLY A 78 8.00 19.04 1.27
N ASN A 79 7.41 19.24 2.45
CA ASN A 79 7.31 18.23 3.50
C ASN A 79 6.48 17.02 3.05
N LEU A 80 5.34 17.24 2.39
CA LEU A 80 4.51 16.18 1.84
C LEU A 80 5.25 15.38 0.77
N ARG A 81 6.05 16.05 -0.07
CA ARG A 81 6.86 15.39 -1.09
C ARG A 81 7.94 14.50 -0.48
N GLU A 82 8.62 14.96 0.56
CA GLU A 82 9.58 14.13 1.31
C GLU A 82 8.90 12.93 1.97
N ARG A 83 7.74 13.14 2.59
CA ARG A 83 6.96 12.05 3.21
C ARG A 83 6.56 11.01 2.19
N ASN A 84 6.09 11.42 1.01
CA ASN A 84 5.76 10.52 -0.09
C ASN A 84 7.00 9.74 -0.56
N MET A 85 8.14 10.39 -0.76
CA MET A 85 9.38 9.69 -1.12
C MET A 85 9.81 8.66 -0.07
N SER A 86 9.59 8.93 1.22
CA SER A 86 9.86 7.98 2.30
C SER A 86 8.91 6.78 2.25
N LEU A 87 7.60 7.02 2.11
CA LEU A 87 6.59 5.96 2.01
C LEU A 87 6.81 5.09 0.77
N GLU A 88 7.16 5.67 -0.36
CA GLU A 88 7.48 4.93 -1.58
C GLU A 88 8.71 4.02 -1.41
N ARG A 89 9.75 4.47 -0.69
CA ARG A 89 10.89 3.61 -0.35
C ARG A 89 10.45 2.46 0.53
N GLU A 90 9.67 2.73 1.57
CA GLU A 90 9.20 1.70 2.49
C GLU A 90 8.33 0.65 1.78
N VAL A 91 7.45 1.08 0.87
CA VAL A 91 6.63 0.18 0.05
C VAL A 91 7.52 -0.70 -0.84
N ARG A 92 8.55 -0.13 -1.49
CA ARG A 92 9.52 -0.93 -2.29
C ARG A 92 10.24 -1.97 -1.45
N ASP A 93 10.69 -1.60 -0.25
CA ASP A 93 11.38 -2.53 0.66
C ASP A 93 10.44 -3.65 1.13
N LYS A 94 9.18 -3.33 1.46
CA LYS A 94 8.17 -4.33 1.82
C LYS A 94 7.85 -5.26 0.65
N ILE A 95 7.76 -4.76 -0.58
CA ILE A 95 7.57 -5.58 -1.78
C ILE A 95 8.74 -6.57 -1.93
N ALA A 96 9.99 -6.11 -1.81
CA ALA A 96 11.16 -6.97 -1.90
C ALA A 96 11.17 -8.07 -0.82
N ILE A 97 10.72 -7.75 0.40
CA ILE A 97 10.58 -8.75 1.48
C ILE A 97 9.49 -9.77 1.13
N ILE A 98 8.33 -9.32 0.65
CA ILE A 98 7.22 -10.19 0.24
C ILE A 98 7.68 -11.15 -0.86
N ASP A 99 8.43 -10.68 -1.85
CA ASP A 99 8.92 -11.54 -2.94
C ASP A 99 9.92 -12.60 -2.45
N ARG A 100 10.80 -12.25 -1.50
CA ARG A 100 11.67 -13.23 -0.84
C ARG A 100 10.88 -14.27 -0.03
N LEU A 101 9.85 -13.84 0.69
CA LEU A 101 9.00 -14.75 1.46
C LEU A 101 8.21 -15.68 0.54
N ARG A 102 7.67 -15.17 -0.57
CA ARG A 102 6.99 -15.97 -1.59
C ARG A 102 7.93 -17.03 -2.17
N SER A 103 9.14 -16.65 -2.58
CA SER A 103 10.11 -17.62 -3.10
C SER A 103 10.47 -18.72 -2.08
N ARG A 104 10.59 -18.38 -0.79
CA ARG A 104 10.79 -19.38 0.27
C ARG A 104 9.58 -20.28 0.46
N MET A 105 8.37 -19.75 0.34
CA MET A 105 7.13 -20.51 0.41
C MET A 105 7.04 -21.52 -0.74
N ASP A 106 7.32 -21.08 -1.97
CA ASP A 106 7.33 -21.95 -3.15
C ASP A 106 8.33 -23.11 -3.00
N GLN A 107 9.53 -22.83 -2.47
CA GLN A 107 10.54 -23.87 -2.17
C GLN A 107 10.08 -24.86 -1.10
N MET A 108 9.37 -24.37 -0.07
CA MET A 108 8.81 -25.23 0.98
C MET A 108 7.67 -26.10 0.43
N ASP A 109 6.81 -25.55 -0.42
CA ASP A 109 5.69 -26.28 -1.03
C ASP A 109 6.20 -27.39 -1.97
N GLU A 110 7.24 -27.13 -2.77
CA GLU A 110 7.90 -28.15 -3.57
C GLU A 110 8.50 -29.27 -2.71
N SER A 111 9.17 -28.91 -1.62
CA SER A 111 9.72 -29.88 -0.67
C SER A 111 8.63 -30.73 0.00
N LEU A 112 7.51 -30.11 0.37
CA LEU A 112 6.37 -30.80 0.96
C LEU A 112 5.72 -31.76 -0.03
N ALA A 113 5.56 -31.36 -1.30
CA ALA A 113 5.04 -32.23 -2.35
C ALA A 113 5.93 -33.48 -2.53
N LEU A 114 7.25 -33.28 -2.62
CA LEU A 114 8.21 -34.38 -2.72
C LEU A 114 8.17 -35.30 -1.49
N ASN A 115 8.12 -34.74 -0.29
CA ASN A 115 8.01 -35.52 0.94
C ASN A 115 6.70 -36.32 1.01
N THR A 116 5.59 -35.75 0.53
CA THR A 116 4.29 -36.43 0.48
C THR A 116 4.33 -37.64 -0.44
N VAL A 117 4.92 -37.50 -1.63
CA VAL A 117 5.15 -38.63 -2.55
C VAL A 117 6.04 -39.69 -1.89
N LYS A 118 7.15 -39.28 -1.25
CA LYS A 118 8.06 -40.20 -0.57
C LYS A 118 7.39 -40.96 0.57
N ILE A 119 6.53 -40.32 1.35
CA ILE A 119 5.76 -40.98 2.42
C ILE A 119 4.82 -42.00 1.78
N THR A 120 4.09 -41.61 0.74
CA THR A 120 3.16 -42.50 0.03
C THR A 120 3.87 -43.72 -0.54
N ASP A 121 5.07 -43.53 -1.12
CA ASP A 121 5.90 -44.61 -1.64
C ASP A 121 6.40 -45.54 -0.52
N LEU A 122 6.86 -44.98 0.60
CA LEU A 122 7.31 -45.76 1.76
C LEU A 122 6.16 -46.53 2.42
N GLU A 123 4.95 -45.97 2.43
CA GLU A 123 3.74 -46.62 2.92
C GLU A 123 3.30 -47.74 1.97
N SER A 124 3.37 -47.51 0.65
CA SER A 124 3.10 -48.50 -0.39
C SER A 124 4.09 -49.68 -0.32
N GLN A 125 5.39 -49.39 -0.17
CA GLN A 125 6.44 -50.41 0.02
C GLN A 125 6.27 -51.21 1.32
N ARG A 126 5.74 -50.57 2.37
CA ARG A 126 5.46 -51.23 3.65
C ARG A 126 4.32 -52.26 3.56
N GLY A 127 3.46 -52.15 2.55
CA GLY A 127 2.31 -53.04 2.34
C GLY A 127 1.32 -53.04 3.52
N PRO A 128 0.14 -53.65 3.37
CA PRO A 128 -0.87 -53.72 4.43
C PRO A 128 -0.45 -54.53 5.68
N ARG A 129 0.77 -55.10 5.70
CA ARG A 129 1.30 -55.97 6.76
C ARG A 129 2.32 -55.32 7.70
N ALA A 130 2.99 -54.23 7.31
CA ALA A 130 3.98 -53.55 8.16
C ALA A 130 3.37 -52.50 9.11
N GLN A 131 2.11 -52.11 8.89
CA GLN A 131 1.35 -51.21 9.77
C GLN A 131 0.79 -51.92 11.01
N GLN A 132 0.97 -53.24 11.13
CA GLN A 132 0.44 -53.99 12.25
C GLN A 132 1.40 -53.89 13.43
N VAL A 133 0.94 -53.27 14.51
CA VAL A 133 1.64 -53.24 15.80
C VAL A 133 1.95 -54.69 16.20
N ILE A 134 3.24 -54.99 16.38
CA ILE A 134 3.69 -56.31 16.80
C ILE A 134 3.36 -56.47 18.29
N HIS A 135 2.63 -57.53 18.64
CA HIS A 135 2.16 -57.70 20.02
C HIS A 135 3.20 -58.29 20.96
N SER A 136 4.06 -59.17 20.48
CA SER A 136 5.06 -59.84 21.32
C SER A 136 6.17 -60.52 20.51
N TYR A 137 7.26 -60.85 21.19
CA TYR A 137 8.44 -61.56 20.65
C TYR A 137 8.81 -62.80 21.48
N ASN A 138 7.86 -63.36 22.23
CA ASN A 138 8.08 -64.50 23.14
C ASN A 138 7.15 -65.69 22.83
N GLY A 139 6.52 -65.70 21.65
CA GLY A 139 5.59 -66.75 21.23
C GLY A 139 4.22 -66.70 21.91
N THR A 140 3.91 -65.69 22.73
CA THR A 140 2.64 -65.57 23.43
C THR A 140 1.75 -64.50 22.80
N LEU A 141 0.54 -64.85 22.39
CA LEU A 141 -0.45 -63.91 21.86
C LEU A 141 -1.63 -63.76 22.83
N LEU A 142 -1.91 -62.52 23.25
CA LEU A 142 -3.16 -62.15 23.89
C LEU A 142 -4.01 -61.34 22.90
N TRP A 143 -5.09 -61.95 22.39
CA TRP A 143 -5.97 -61.32 21.41
C TRP A 143 -7.37 -61.08 21.99
N LYS A 144 -7.65 -59.82 22.34
CA LYS A 144 -8.99 -59.40 22.79
C LYS A 144 -9.90 -59.16 21.58
N ILE A 145 -11.00 -59.89 21.50
CA ILE A 145 -12.03 -59.68 20.47
C ILE A 145 -13.19 -58.89 21.07
N GLU A 146 -13.25 -57.60 20.74
CA GLU A 146 -14.34 -56.73 21.17
C GLU A 146 -15.59 -56.90 20.30
N SER A 147 -16.77 -56.58 20.83
CA SER A 147 -18.05 -56.63 20.09
C SER A 147 -18.33 -57.99 19.44
N TYR A 148 -18.13 -59.07 20.22
CA TYR A 148 -18.26 -60.45 19.76
C TYR A 148 -19.61 -60.73 19.07
N GLN A 149 -20.73 -60.33 19.68
CA GLN A 149 -22.07 -60.61 19.14
C GLN A 149 -22.23 -60.06 17.71
N ARG A 150 -21.82 -58.81 17.48
CA ARG A 150 -21.85 -58.18 16.15
C ARG A 150 -20.99 -58.95 15.15
N LYS A 151 -19.73 -59.22 15.51
CA LYS A 151 -18.78 -59.93 14.63
C LYS A 151 -19.23 -61.36 14.33
N ARG A 152 -19.89 -62.03 15.27
CA ARG A 152 -20.49 -63.36 15.05
C ARG A 152 -21.67 -63.27 14.10
N GLN A 153 -22.53 -62.26 14.24
CA GLN A 153 -23.64 -62.05 13.31
C GLN A 153 -23.13 -61.75 11.89
N ASP A 154 -22.08 -60.93 11.76
CA ASP A 154 -21.43 -60.65 10.47
C ASP A 154 -20.86 -61.94 9.84
N ALA A 155 -20.33 -62.86 10.65
CA ALA A 155 -19.83 -64.15 10.18
C ALA A 155 -20.97 -65.11 9.77
N ILE A 156 -22.09 -65.12 10.50
CA ILE A 156 -23.29 -65.89 10.14
C ILE A 156 -23.88 -65.38 8.82
N ASN A 157 -23.97 -64.06 8.67
CA ASN A 157 -24.52 -63.40 7.48
C ASN A 157 -23.55 -63.42 6.29
N GLY A 158 -22.32 -63.92 6.45
CA GLY A 158 -21.32 -64.00 5.40
C GLY A 158 -20.61 -62.68 5.06
N VAL A 159 -20.90 -61.58 5.76
CA VAL A 159 -20.28 -60.26 5.55
C VAL A 159 -18.78 -60.30 5.85
N LYS A 160 -18.41 -60.91 6.99
CA LYS A 160 -17.01 -61.08 7.39
C LYS A 160 -16.84 -62.38 8.15
N THR A 161 -16.44 -63.42 7.43
CA THR A 161 -16.42 -64.81 7.94
C THR A 161 -15.21 -65.11 8.83
N ALA A 162 -14.09 -64.40 8.64
CA ALA A 162 -12.87 -64.60 9.41
C ALA A 162 -12.23 -63.29 9.88
N LEU A 163 -11.57 -63.35 11.03
CA LEU A 163 -10.69 -62.29 11.53
C LEU A 163 -9.27 -62.81 11.70
N TYR A 164 -8.31 -61.91 11.56
CA TYR A 164 -6.91 -62.16 11.86
C TYR A 164 -6.51 -61.40 13.12
N SER A 165 -5.75 -62.05 14.00
CA SER A 165 -5.05 -61.35 15.07
C SER A 165 -3.93 -60.52 14.48
N PRO A 166 -3.45 -59.50 15.19
CA PRO A 166 -2.23 -58.84 14.77
C PRO A 166 -1.01 -59.77 15.04
N PRO A 167 0.14 -59.50 14.38
CA PRO A 167 1.25 -60.44 14.34
C PRO A 167 2.03 -60.49 15.65
N PHE A 168 2.63 -61.64 15.91
CA PHE A 168 3.56 -61.87 17.01
C PHE A 168 4.69 -62.78 16.55
N TYR A 169 5.80 -62.76 17.28
CA TYR A 169 6.99 -63.56 16.98
C TYR A 169 7.26 -64.57 18.08
N GLY A 170 7.79 -65.73 17.69
CA GLY A 170 8.25 -66.75 18.63
C GLY A 170 9.47 -66.29 19.46
N ALA A 171 10.33 -65.47 18.86
CA ALA A 171 11.56 -64.92 19.43
C ALA A 171 11.90 -63.59 18.74
N GLN A 172 12.88 -62.84 19.25
CA GLN A 172 13.32 -61.55 18.67
C GLN A 172 13.69 -61.62 17.17
N TYR A 173 14.17 -62.77 16.70
CA TYR A 173 14.44 -63.06 15.29
C TYR A 173 13.79 -64.37 14.82
N GLY A 174 12.65 -64.72 15.43
CA GLY A 174 11.93 -65.98 15.16
C GLY A 174 10.89 -65.86 14.03
N TYR A 175 10.07 -66.91 13.88
CA TYR A 175 8.96 -66.92 12.92
C TYR A 175 7.92 -65.83 13.24
N LYS A 176 7.48 -65.12 12.21
CA LYS A 176 6.33 -64.19 12.27
C LYS A 176 5.03 -64.96 12.11
N MET A 177 4.10 -64.79 13.05
CA MET A 177 2.91 -65.64 13.15
C MET A 177 1.68 -64.78 13.48
N CYS A 178 0.49 -65.26 13.13
CA CYS A 178 -0.78 -64.71 13.59
C CYS A 178 -1.84 -65.81 13.74
N ALA A 179 -2.93 -65.51 14.45
CA ALA A 179 -4.08 -66.39 14.55
C ALA A 179 -5.19 -65.94 13.60
N LYS A 180 -5.95 -66.90 13.05
CA LYS A 180 -7.14 -66.65 12.23
C LYS A 180 -8.33 -67.33 12.86
N ILE A 181 -9.42 -66.60 13.10
CA ILE A 181 -10.63 -67.13 13.74
C ILE A 181 -11.84 -67.01 12.83
N TYR A 182 -12.68 -68.04 12.83
CA TYR A 182 -13.99 -68.06 12.21
C TYR A 182 -15.04 -68.20 13.31
N MET A 183 -15.81 -67.13 13.54
CA MET A 183 -16.79 -67.09 14.64
C MET A 183 -18.02 -67.96 14.40
N ASN A 184 -18.27 -68.31 13.14
CA ASN A 184 -19.34 -69.23 12.73
C ASN A 184 -18.78 -70.55 12.17
N GLY A 185 -17.55 -70.90 12.58
CA GLY A 185 -16.91 -72.16 12.20
C GLY A 185 -16.45 -72.22 10.75
N ASP A 186 -15.54 -73.16 10.48
CA ASP A 186 -15.03 -73.47 9.15
C ASP A 186 -14.91 -74.99 8.96
N GLY A 187 -14.95 -75.45 7.71
CA GLY A 187 -14.92 -76.88 7.38
C GLY A 187 -16.03 -77.69 8.07
N PHE A 188 -15.66 -78.81 8.70
CA PHE A 188 -16.59 -79.70 9.42
C PHE A 188 -17.29 -79.03 10.62
N GLY A 189 -16.72 -77.95 11.16
CA GLY A 189 -17.29 -77.19 12.28
C GLY A 189 -18.18 -76.02 11.86
N LYS A 190 -18.41 -75.81 10.56
CA LYS A 190 -19.16 -74.66 10.04
C LYS A 190 -20.59 -74.62 10.61
N GLY A 191 -20.99 -73.47 11.13
CA GLY A 191 -22.29 -73.20 11.72
C GLY A 191 -22.50 -73.73 13.14
N SER A 192 -21.59 -74.55 13.67
CA SER A 192 -21.75 -75.22 14.97
C SER A 192 -20.66 -74.87 15.98
N HIS A 193 -19.43 -74.67 15.52
CA HIS A 193 -18.26 -74.44 16.37
C HIS A 193 -17.58 -73.11 16.05
N LEU A 194 -16.70 -72.69 16.96
CA LEU A 194 -15.70 -71.68 16.65
C LEU A 194 -14.45 -72.38 16.12
N SER A 195 -13.92 -71.92 14.99
CA SER A 195 -12.70 -72.48 14.41
C SER A 195 -11.55 -71.48 14.54
N LEU A 196 -10.41 -71.93 15.10
CA LEU A 196 -9.21 -71.13 15.28
C LEU A 196 -8.04 -71.82 14.58
N PHE A 197 -7.29 -71.04 13.81
CA PHE A 197 -6.12 -71.48 13.07
C PHE A 197 -4.91 -70.64 13.43
N PHE A 198 -3.75 -71.26 13.32
CA PHE A 198 -2.46 -70.60 13.44
C PHE A 198 -1.84 -70.44 12.05
N VAL A 199 -1.27 -69.27 11.78
CA VAL A 199 -0.75 -68.88 10.48
C VAL A 199 0.70 -68.44 10.62
N VAL A 200 1.60 -69.12 9.93
CA VAL A 200 2.98 -68.65 9.74
C VAL A 200 2.99 -67.65 8.59
N MET A 201 3.49 -66.45 8.87
CA MET A 201 3.57 -65.36 7.91
C MET A 201 4.93 -65.38 7.20
N ARG A 202 4.96 -64.78 6.00
CA ARG A 202 6.21 -64.38 5.34
C ARG A 202 6.64 -63.01 5.84
#